data_AF-A0A1F7BJV3-F1
#
_entry.id   AF-A0A1F7BJV3-F1
#
_cell.length_a   1.000
_cell.length_b   1.000
_cell.length_c   1.000
_cell.angle_alpha   90.00
_cell.angle_beta   90.00
_cell.angle_gamma   90.00
#
_symmetry.space_group_name_H-M   'P 1'
#
loop_
_entity.id
_entity.type
_entity.pdbx_description
1 polymer ?
#
loop_
_entity_poly.entity_id
_entity_poly.type
_entity_poly.pdbx_seq_one_letter_code
_entity_poly.pdbx_strand_id
1 'polypeptide(L)'
;MSLAATFNDLSTTTAGILHLSDQEPVHAAVAAMQNNLFIVGLDALSILIATVIGYVGVLVMAYGCLRALYDFLLFTGSQEHKLPMVRIHLGKHLALGLEFLVGKDIVESIVHPTWDDLGKLGAIIILRTVVTIFLSRELQSVEQEIKVEGKELALEKKRSKLRK
;
A
#
# COMPACT_ATOMS: atom_id res chain seq x y z
N MET A 1 14.30 -72.27 36.48
CA MET A 1 13.85 -71.71 35.18
C MET A 1 13.45 -70.23 35.34
N SER A 2 14.24 -69.42 36.07
CA SER A 2 13.94 -68.01 36.38
C SER A 2 15.24 -67.28 36.75
N LEU A 3 16.22 -67.31 35.84
CA LEU A 3 17.43 -66.48 35.95
C LEU A 3 17.78 -65.88 34.57
N ALA A 4 17.48 -66.61 33.49
CA ALA A 4 17.63 -66.13 32.11
C ALA A 4 16.62 -65.04 31.71
N ALA A 5 15.42 -65.02 32.29
CA ALA A 5 14.41 -64.00 32.00
C ALA A 5 14.78 -62.63 32.61
N THR A 6 15.32 -62.61 33.83
CA THR A 6 15.72 -61.38 34.54
C THR A 6 16.97 -60.72 33.94
N PHE A 7 17.85 -61.48 33.28
CA PHE A 7 19.01 -60.92 32.57
C PHE A 7 18.62 -60.27 31.23
N ASN A 8 17.54 -60.71 30.58
CA ASN A 8 17.10 -60.19 29.29
C ASN A 8 16.36 -58.84 29.41
N ASP A 9 15.73 -58.57 30.56
CA ASP A 9 15.12 -57.26 30.87
C ASP A 9 16.16 -56.18 31.18
N LEU A 10 17.34 -56.57 31.71
CA LEU A 10 18.38 -55.61 32.05
C LEU A 10 19.13 -55.10 30.80
N SER A 11 19.31 -55.95 29.78
CA SER A 11 19.94 -55.56 28.50
C SER A 11 19.03 -54.71 27.61
N THR A 12 17.72 -54.95 27.63
CA THR A 12 16.73 -54.15 26.90
C THR A 12 16.51 -52.79 27.56
N THR A 13 16.55 -52.72 28.89
CA THR A 13 16.46 -51.45 29.61
C THR A 13 17.71 -50.59 29.42
N THR A 14 18.92 -51.16 29.33
CA THR A 14 20.16 -50.39 29.04
C THR A 14 20.32 -50.01 27.56
N ALA A 15 19.83 -50.82 26.62
CA ALA A 15 19.82 -50.47 25.19
C ALA A 15 18.89 -49.28 24.87
N GLY A 16 17.83 -49.08 25.68
CA GLY A 16 16.89 -47.95 25.52
C GLY A 16 17.43 -46.59 25.97
N ILE A 17 18.53 -46.54 26.74
CA ILE A 17 19.06 -45.29 27.33
C ILE A 17 20.37 -44.83 26.67
N LEU A 18 20.95 -45.63 25.76
CA LEU A 18 22.25 -45.35 25.14
C LEU A 18 22.16 -44.93 23.66
N HIS A 19 20.96 -44.63 23.16
CA HIS A 19 20.74 -44.11 21.81
C HIS A 19 20.00 -42.76 21.81
N LEU A 20 20.15 -42.01 22.90
CA LEU A 20 19.76 -40.60 23.03
C LEU A 20 21.00 -39.78 23.41
N SER A 21 21.91 -39.57 22.46
CA SER A 21 22.64 -38.31 22.36
C SER A 21 23.49 -38.29 21.09
N ASP A 22 23.50 -37.13 20.45
CA ASP A 22 24.70 -36.53 19.85
C ASP A 22 24.86 -36.44 18.33
N GLN A 23 23.77 -36.39 17.53
CA GLN A 23 23.91 -35.88 16.16
C GLN A 23 22.67 -35.20 15.55
N GLU A 24 22.14 -34.16 16.20
CA GLU A 24 21.09 -33.29 15.62
C GLU A 24 21.21 -31.75 15.89
N PRO A 25 22.04 -31.20 16.82
CA PRO A 25 21.94 -29.76 17.12
C PRO A 25 22.75 -28.84 16.18
N VAL A 26 23.80 -29.31 15.51
CA VAL A 26 24.72 -28.41 14.78
C VAL A 26 24.20 -28.07 13.37
N HIS A 27 23.63 -29.02 12.65
CA HIS A 27 23.04 -28.76 11.33
C HIS A 27 21.76 -27.91 11.43
N ALA A 28 20.93 -28.16 12.46
CA ALA A 28 19.78 -27.32 12.77
C ALA A 28 20.19 -25.91 13.22
N ALA A 29 21.25 -25.77 14.03
CA ALA A 29 21.76 -24.46 14.45
C ALA A 29 22.41 -23.67 13.30
N VAL A 30 23.16 -24.32 12.41
CA VAL A 30 23.76 -23.67 11.22
C VAL A 30 22.70 -23.30 10.20
N ALA A 31 21.70 -24.16 9.95
CA ALA A 31 20.56 -23.83 9.09
C ALA A 31 19.70 -22.70 9.68
N ALA A 32 19.47 -22.68 11.00
CA ALA A 32 18.80 -21.58 11.69
C ALA A 32 19.61 -20.28 11.61
N MET A 33 20.94 -20.34 11.70
CA MET A 33 21.83 -19.18 11.59
C MET A 33 21.90 -18.63 10.16
N GLN A 34 21.91 -19.50 9.14
CA GLN A 34 21.86 -19.13 7.72
C GLN A 34 20.50 -18.52 7.35
N ASN A 35 19.40 -19.09 7.87
CA ASN A 35 18.05 -18.58 7.69
C ASN A 35 17.89 -17.20 8.35
N ASN A 36 18.47 -16.98 9.53
CA ASN A 36 18.35 -15.70 10.22
C ASN A 36 19.01 -14.55 9.44
N LEU A 37 20.15 -14.80 8.76
CA LEU A 37 20.82 -13.79 7.95
C LEU A 37 20.01 -13.41 6.69
N PHE A 38 19.36 -14.40 6.06
CA PHE A 38 18.49 -14.15 4.90
C PHE A 38 17.22 -13.39 5.27
N ILE A 39 16.58 -13.75 6.39
CA ILE A 39 15.38 -13.06 6.89
C ILE A 39 15.70 -11.60 7.25
N VAL A 40 16.79 -11.35 7.98
CA VAL A 40 17.23 -9.99 8.33
C VAL A 40 17.54 -9.15 7.07
N GLY A 41 18.12 -9.75 6.03
CA GLY A 41 18.37 -9.08 4.76
C GLY A 41 17.09 -8.72 4.00
N LEU A 42 16.10 -9.61 4.02
CA LEU A 42 14.79 -9.40 3.38
C LEU A 42 13.99 -8.32 4.11
N ASP A 43 14.02 -8.32 5.44
CA ASP A 43 13.37 -7.32 6.30
C ASP A 43 13.94 -5.92 6.01
N ALA A 44 15.27 -5.78 6.00
CA ALA A 44 15.93 -4.51 5.72
C ALA A 44 15.61 -3.97 4.32
N LEU A 45 15.58 -4.86 3.31
CA LEU A 45 15.25 -4.48 1.93
C LEU A 45 13.79 -4.03 1.81
N SER A 46 12.87 -4.76 2.43
CA SER A 46 11.44 -4.41 2.42
C SER A 46 11.18 -3.07 3.09
N ILE A 47 11.76 -2.84 4.27
CA ILE A 47 11.66 -1.55 4.98
C ILE A 47 12.18 -0.42 4.10
N LEU A 48 13.31 -0.61 3.41
CA LEU A 48 13.86 0.40 2.49
C LEU A 48 12.88 0.70 1.34
N ILE A 49 12.36 -0.33 0.67
CA ILE A 49 11.43 -0.17 -0.45
C ILE A 49 10.14 0.51 0.01
N ALA A 50 9.54 0.02 1.10
CA ALA A 50 8.34 0.60 1.70
C ALA A 50 8.57 2.07 2.06
N THR A 51 9.69 2.40 2.69
CA THR A 51 10.04 3.78 3.04
C THR A 51 10.13 4.67 1.82
N VAL A 52 10.83 4.24 0.76
CA VAL A 52 10.96 5.00 -0.48
C VAL A 52 9.59 5.23 -1.13
N ILE A 53 8.77 4.19 -1.25
CA ILE A 53 7.42 4.30 -1.82
C ILE A 53 6.57 5.27 -0.99
N GLY A 54 6.64 5.17 0.35
CA GLY A 54 5.96 6.06 1.26
C GLY A 54 6.35 7.53 1.06
N TYR A 55 7.66 7.82 1.00
CA TYR A 55 8.16 9.17 0.73
C TYR A 55 7.68 9.70 -0.62
N VAL A 56 7.75 8.91 -1.69
CA VAL A 56 7.27 9.32 -3.01
C VAL A 56 5.78 9.65 -2.97
N GLY A 57 4.96 8.80 -2.34
CA GLY A 57 3.53 9.04 -2.16
C GLY A 57 3.25 10.36 -1.45
N VAL A 58 3.89 10.58 -0.30
CA VAL A 58 3.75 11.82 0.48
C VAL A 58 4.19 13.06 -0.31
N LEU A 59 5.30 12.98 -1.04
CA LEU A 59 5.81 14.10 -1.84
C LEU A 59 4.85 14.48 -2.98
N VAL A 60 4.26 13.49 -3.65
CA VAL A 60 3.27 13.73 -4.71
C VAL A 60 2.01 14.40 -4.14
N MET A 61 1.52 13.94 -2.98
CA MET A 61 0.37 14.58 -2.31
C MET A 61 0.70 16.02 -1.90
N ALA A 62 1.88 16.22 -1.30
CA ALA A 62 2.33 17.54 -0.86
C ALA A 62 2.44 18.52 -2.04
N TYR A 63 3.02 18.09 -3.16
CA TYR A 63 3.11 18.89 -4.38
C TYR A 63 1.72 19.27 -4.92
N GLY A 64 0.80 18.30 -4.99
CA GLY A 64 -0.58 18.54 -5.41
C GLY A 64 -1.31 19.56 -4.53
N CYS A 65 -1.17 19.42 -3.21
CA CYS A 65 -1.72 20.36 -2.23
C CYS A 65 -1.12 21.76 -2.38
N LEU A 66 0.20 21.88 -2.47
CA LEU A 66 0.89 23.16 -2.63
C LEU A 66 0.45 23.89 -3.90
N ARG A 67 0.35 23.15 -5.02
CA ARG A 67 -0.10 23.71 -6.30
C ARG A 67 -1.55 24.17 -6.23
N ALA A 68 -2.44 23.35 -5.69
CA ALA A 68 -3.85 23.70 -5.54
C ALA A 68 -4.05 24.90 -4.61
N LEU A 69 -3.27 24.98 -3.53
CA LEU A 69 -3.29 26.11 -2.61
C LEU A 69 -2.79 27.38 -3.29
N TYR A 70 -1.69 27.31 -4.05
CA TYR A 70 -1.16 28.43 -4.81
C TYR A 70 -2.18 28.97 -5.83
N ASP A 71 -2.79 28.08 -6.61
CA ASP A 71 -3.86 28.45 -7.56
C ASP A 71 -5.06 29.05 -6.82
N PHE A 72 -5.46 28.47 -5.68
CA PHE A 72 -6.57 28.98 -4.88
C PHE A 72 -6.30 30.41 -4.37
N LEU A 73 -5.14 30.69 -3.77
CA LEU A 73 -4.80 32.03 -3.27
C LEU A 73 -4.72 33.07 -4.39
N LEU A 74 -4.17 32.72 -5.56
CA LEU A 74 -4.09 33.63 -6.70
C LEU A 74 -5.45 33.96 -7.31
N PHE A 75 -6.38 33.00 -7.36
CA PHE A 75 -7.67 33.17 -8.03
C PHE A 75 -8.85 33.52 -7.11
N THR A 76 -8.63 33.60 -5.80
CA THR A 76 -9.65 33.96 -4.78
C THR A 76 -10.35 35.30 -5.06
N GLY A 77 -9.78 36.19 -5.87
CA GLY A 77 -10.32 37.54 -6.09
C GLY A 77 -11.21 37.80 -7.32
N SER A 78 -11.40 36.86 -8.28
CA SER A 78 -12.01 37.30 -9.56
C SER A 78 -12.84 36.32 -10.40
N GLN A 79 -12.85 35.00 -10.18
CA GLN A 79 -13.56 34.09 -11.10
C GLN A 79 -14.11 32.83 -10.41
N GLU A 80 -15.40 32.80 -10.06
CA GLU A 80 -16.09 31.64 -9.46
C GLU A 80 -16.06 30.38 -10.35
N HIS A 81 -15.86 30.52 -11.66
CA HIS A 81 -15.89 29.40 -12.61
C HIS A 81 -14.62 28.51 -12.63
N LYS A 82 -13.53 28.85 -11.91
CA LYS A 82 -12.28 28.06 -11.92
C LYS A 82 -12.06 27.15 -10.72
N LEU A 83 -12.84 27.31 -9.65
CA LEU A 83 -12.79 26.47 -8.46
C LEU A 83 -12.95 24.96 -8.76
N PRO A 84 -13.83 24.54 -9.68
CA PRO A 84 -14.03 23.13 -9.93
C PRO A 84 -12.81 22.46 -10.59
N MET A 85 -12.06 23.18 -11.43
CA MET A 85 -10.82 22.69 -12.06
C MET A 85 -9.69 22.48 -11.05
N VAL A 86 -9.54 23.38 -10.07
CA VAL A 86 -8.55 23.24 -9.00
C VAL A 86 -8.84 21.99 -8.15
N ARG A 87 -10.13 21.74 -7.84
CA ARG A 87 -10.56 20.53 -7.12
C ARG A 87 -10.24 19.24 -7.90
N ILE A 88 -10.46 19.22 -9.22
CA ILE A 88 -10.10 18.08 -10.09
C ILE A 88 -8.59 17.79 -10.02
N HIS A 89 -7.76 18.83 -10.18
CA HIS A 89 -6.31 18.68 -10.19
C HIS A 89 -5.74 18.25 -8.84
N LEU A 90 -6.27 18.82 -7.74
CA LEU A 90 -5.91 18.40 -6.39
C LEU A 90 -6.27 16.93 -6.15
N GLY A 91 -7.52 16.56 -6.48
CA GLY A 91 -8.02 15.20 -6.32
C GLY A 91 -7.16 14.16 -7.04
N LYS A 92 -6.68 14.46 -8.25
CA LYS A 92 -5.77 13.58 -9.00
C LYS A 92 -4.44 13.32 -8.29
N HIS A 93 -3.79 14.36 -7.76
CA HIS A 93 -2.51 14.20 -7.06
C HIS A 93 -2.68 13.47 -5.71
N LEU A 94 -3.78 13.75 -4.99
CA LEU A 94 -4.11 13.03 -3.76
C LEU A 94 -4.41 11.55 -4.03
N ALA A 95 -5.19 11.25 -5.06
CA ALA A 95 -5.47 9.87 -5.46
C ALA A 95 -4.18 9.13 -5.82
N LEU A 96 -3.30 9.74 -6.62
CA LEU A 96 -2.01 9.17 -7.02
C LEU A 96 -1.11 8.85 -5.83
N GLY A 97 -0.95 9.81 -4.91
CA GLY A 97 -0.16 9.60 -3.70
C GLY A 97 -0.71 8.50 -2.79
N LEU A 98 -2.03 8.38 -2.70
CA LEU A 98 -2.68 7.31 -1.95
C LEU A 98 -2.43 5.92 -2.56
N GLU A 99 -2.26 5.81 -3.89
CA GLU A 99 -1.89 4.53 -4.51
C GLU A 99 -0.50 4.06 -4.08
N PHE A 100 0.45 5.00 -3.98
CA PHE A 100 1.78 4.71 -3.44
C PHE A 100 1.72 4.32 -1.97
N LEU A 101 0.95 5.03 -1.14
CA LEU A 101 0.79 4.67 0.28
C LEU A 101 0.20 3.28 0.47
N VAL A 102 -0.82 2.91 -0.31
CA VAL A 102 -1.34 1.54 -0.32
C VAL A 102 -0.28 0.55 -0.77
N GLY A 103 0.54 0.88 -1.76
CA GLY A 103 1.68 0.07 -2.18
C GLY A 103 2.69 -0.16 -1.04
N LYS A 104 3.02 0.88 -0.26
CA LYS A 104 3.85 0.76 0.95
C LYS A 104 3.25 -0.26 1.93
N ASP A 105 1.97 -0.10 2.25
CA ASP A 105 1.30 -0.96 3.24
C ASP A 105 1.22 -2.42 2.76
N ILE A 106 1.06 -2.65 1.45
CA ILE A 106 1.13 -4.00 0.85
C ILE A 106 2.54 -4.59 1.02
N VAL A 107 3.59 -3.85 0.69
CA VAL A 107 4.99 -4.31 0.81
C VAL A 107 5.30 -4.69 2.26
N GLU A 108 4.84 -3.88 3.22
CA GLU A 108 5.01 -4.12 4.66
C GLU A 108 4.27 -5.39 5.12
N SER A 109 3.05 -5.61 4.63
CA SER A 109 2.24 -6.79 4.96
C SER A 109 2.78 -8.13 4.40
N ILE A 110 3.53 -8.09 3.29
CA ILE A 110 4.15 -9.30 2.71
C ILE A 110 5.29 -9.81 3.59
N VAL A 111 5.98 -8.91 4.29
CA VAL A 111 7.14 -9.26 5.14
C VAL A 111 6.72 -9.60 6.57
N HIS A 112 5.73 -8.89 7.11
CA HIS A 112 5.15 -9.20 8.41
C HIS A 112 3.65 -9.49 8.25
N PRO A 113 3.27 -10.72 7.82
CA PRO A 113 1.87 -11.08 7.68
C PRO A 113 1.23 -11.28 9.05
N THR A 114 0.68 -10.21 9.62
CA THR A 114 -0.18 -10.29 10.81
C THR A 114 -1.65 -10.11 10.41
N TRP A 115 -2.56 -10.81 11.08
CA TRP A 115 -4.00 -10.68 10.82
C TRP A 115 -4.53 -9.27 11.07
N ASP A 116 -3.96 -8.56 12.05
CA ASP A 116 -4.31 -7.17 12.35
C ASP A 116 -3.87 -6.21 11.23
N ASP A 117 -2.67 -6.38 10.69
CA ASP A 117 -2.17 -5.51 9.63
C ASP A 117 -2.89 -5.77 8.31
N LEU A 118 -3.24 -7.02 8.03
CA LEU A 118 -4.08 -7.36 6.87
C LEU A 118 -5.49 -6.76 6.98
N GLY A 119 -6.06 -6.72 8.20
CA GLY A 119 -7.34 -6.06 8.48
C GLY A 119 -7.28 -4.54 8.29
N LYS A 120 -6.23 -3.88 8.80
CA LYS A 120 -5.99 -2.43 8.56
C LYS A 120 -5.84 -2.13 7.08
N LEU A 121 -5.06 -2.93 6.37
CA LEU A 121 -4.85 -2.78 4.93
C LEU A 121 -6.18 -2.93 4.16
N GLY A 122 -6.99 -3.93 4.51
CA GLY A 122 -8.32 -4.12 3.94
C GLY A 122 -9.24 -2.90 4.17
N ALA A 123 -9.25 -2.35 5.38
CA ALA A 123 -10.02 -1.15 5.70
C ALA A 123 -9.55 0.08 4.90
N ILE A 124 -8.24 0.27 4.73
CA ILE A 124 -7.66 1.37 3.93
C ILE A 124 -8.07 1.23 2.46
N ILE A 125 -8.03 0.02 1.90
CA ILE A 125 -8.43 -0.25 0.51
C ILE A 125 -9.92 0.05 0.29
N ILE A 126 -10.78 -0.36 1.23
CA ILE A 126 -12.22 -0.07 1.18
C ILE A 126 -12.45 1.45 1.25
N LEU A 127 -11.84 2.13 2.23
CA LEU A 127 -11.95 3.58 2.38
C LEU A 127 -11.52 4.30 1.11
N ARG A 128 -10.36 3.91 0.55
CA ARG A 128 -9.84 4.45 -0.71
C ARG A 128 -10.85 4.26 -1.83
N THR A 129 -11.40 3.06 -1.99
CA THR A 129 -12.37 2.77 -3.04
C THR A 129 -13.62 3.65 -2.92
N VAL A 130 -14.16 3.79 -1.71
CA VAL A 130 -15.32 4.66 -1.45
C VAL A 130 -14.98 6.11 -1.81
N VAL A 131 -13.89 6.66 -1.26
CA VAL A 131 -13.48 8.06 -1.50
C VAL A 131 -13.19 8.31 -2.99
N THR A 132 -12.45 7.42 -3.64
CA THR A 132 -12.11 7.52 -5.07
C THR A 132 -13.36 7.47 -5.95
N ILE A 133 -14.35 6.64 -5.63
CA ILE A 133 -15.63 6.60 -6.37
C ILE A 133 -16.41 7.89 -6.18
N PHE A 134 -16.56 8.37 -4.94
CA PHE A 134 -17.27 9.63 -4.66
C PHE A 134 -16.64 10.81 -5.39
N LEU A 135 -15.31 10.93 -5.27
CA LEU A 135 -14.56 11.98 -5.94
C LEU A 135 -14.70 11.86 -7.46
N SER A 136 -14.50 10.67 -8.03
CA SER A 136 -14.65 10.48 -9.48
C SER A 136 -16.04 10.86 -10.00
N ARG A 137 -17.09 10.61 -9.23
CA ARG A 137 -18.46 10.99 -9.60
C ARG A 137 -18.66 12.51 -9.57
N GLU A 138 -18.17 13.18 -8.53
CA GLU A 138 -18.27 14.64 -8.39
C GLU A 138 -17.45 15.38 -9.47
N LEU A 139 -16.25 14.88 -9.80
CA LEU A 139 -15.42 15.48 -10.85
C LEU A 139 -16.03 15.30 -12.25
N GLN A 140 -16.72 14.19 -12.51
CA GLN A 140 -17.40 13.96 -13.78
C GLN A 140 -18.58 14.91 -14.00
N SER A 141 -19.37 15.20 -12.97
CA SER A 141 -20.47 16.18 -13.09
C SER A 141 -19.94 17.57 -13.41
N VAL A 142 -18.86 17.97 -12.75
CA VAL A 142 -18.19 19.26 -12.98
C VAL A 142 -17.64 19.36 -14.40
N GLU A 143 -16.94 18.32 -14.90
CA GLU A 143 -16.35 18.39 -16.25
C GLU A 143 -17.43 18.46 -17.35
N GLN A 144 -18.56 17.79 -17.14
CA GLN A 144 -19.68 17.87 -18.08
C GLN A 144 -20.27 19.28 -18.14
N GLU A 145 -20.43 19.96 -17.00
CA GLU A 145 -20.96 21.32 -16.94
C GLU A 145 -20.05 22.30 -17.71
N ILE A 146 -18.72 22.22 -17.49
CA ILE A 146 -17.73 23.05 -18.20
C ILE A 146 -17.72 22.77 -19.71
N LYS A 147 -17.87 21.50 -20.12
CA LYS A 147 -17.93 21.11 -21.55
C LYS A 147 -19.18 21.63 -22.25
N VAL A 148 -20.32 21.65 -21.54
CA VAL A 148 -21.59 22.16 -22.08
C VAL A 148 -21.47 23.67 -22.31
N GLU A 149 -21.03 24.42 -21.29
CA GLU A 149 -20.85 25.87 -21.38
C GLU A 149 -19.89 26.28 -22.51
N GLY A 150 -18.74 25.58 -22.63
CA GLY A 150 -17.78 25.81 -23.70
C GLY A 150 -18.33 25.54 -25.10
N LYS A 151 -19.20 24.53 -25.26
CA LYS A 151 -19.87 24.23 -26.54
C LYS A 151 -20.91 25.29 -26.90
N GLU A 152 -21.68 25.78 -25.92
CA GLU A 152 -22.67 26.84 -26.15
C GLU A 152 -22.00 28.15 -26.59
N LEU A 153 -20.92 28.56 -25.92
CA LEU A 153 -20.13 29.74 -26.30
C LEU A 153 -19.51 29.60 -27.70
N ALA A 154 -19.05 28.40 -28.07
CA ALA A 154 -18.52 28.12 -29.40
C ALA A 154 -19.61 28.17 -30.49
N LEU A 155 -20.80 27.65 -30.19
CA LEU A 155 -21.97 27.72 -31.07
C LEU A 155 -22.49 29.15 -31.24
N GLU A 156 -22.49 29.94 -30.16
CA GLU A 156 -22.88 31.35 -30.19
C GLU A 156 -21.92 32.17 -31.05
N LYS A 157 -20.60 32.00 -30.87
CA LYS A 157 -19.58 32.62 -31.74
C LYS A 157 -19.73 32.22 -33.21
N LYS A 158 -20.09 30.96 -33.46
CA LYS A 158 -20.33 30.49 -34.84
C LYS A 158 -21.59 31.13 -35.43
N ARG A 159 -22.68 31.20 -34.65
CA ARG A 159 -23.93 31.87 -35.05
C ARG A 159 -23.75 33.37 -35.29
N SER A 160 -22.97 34.06 -34.47
CA SER A 160 -22.71 35.51 -34.64
C SER A 160 -21.88 35.80 -35.88
N LYS A 161 -20.94 34.91 -36.24
CA LYS A 161 -20.14 35.02 -37.47
C LYS A 161 -20.94 34.68 -38.74
N LEU A 162 -22.01 33.89 -38.63
CA LEU A 162 -22.90 33.56 -39.75
C LEU A 162 -23.95 34.63 -40.06
N ARG A 163 -24.17 35.61 -39.17
CA ARG A 163 -25.14 36.72 -39.35
C ARG A 163 -24.51 38.02 -39.85
N LYS A 164 -23.18 38.08 -40.04
CA LYS A 164 -22.44 39.20 -40.63
C LYS A 164 -21.92 38.82 -42.00
#